data_AF-A0A1S9CXZ8-F1
#
_entry.id   AF-A0A1S9CXZ8-F1
#
_cell.length_a   1.000
_cell.length_b   1.000
_cell.length_c   1.000
_cell.angle_alpha   90.00
_cell.angle_beta   90.00
_cell.angle_gamma   90.00
#
_symmetry.space_group_name_H-M   'P 1'
#
loop_
_entity.id
_entity.type
_entity.pdbx_description
1 polymer ?
#
loop_
_entity_poly.entity_id
_entity_poly.type
_entity_poly.pdbx_seq_one_letter_code
_entity_poly.pdbx_strand_id
1 'polypeptide(L)'
;MLRRWTAISAPPDAGHRELRRGTPKLSARPGLGLALKLRNLARLEEQKIRAEILDDAKRYGDPRRAPIVERGKAGKAVLTLPRAARILSPAAVHDISGDRVAAATKAGRLLVFPLKELPELAKGKGLKMVHIASAKVVSREDYVTAVTVVPAGTSLVVRAGQRHLTLAPADLPAYVGERGRSGNRLPRGFQNVSALLAQQAGE
;
A
#
# COMPACT_ATOMS: atom_id res chain seq x y z
N MET A 1 -10.68 2.37 -16.38
CA MET A 1 -9.35 1.77 -16.10
C MET A 1 -8.90 2.16 -14.70
N LEU A 2 -9.01 1.27 -13.70
CA LEU A 2 -8.55 1.57 -12.34
C LEU A 2 -7.01 1.57 -12.29
N ARG A 3 -6.40 2.72 -12.01
CA ARG A 3 -4.94 2.84 -11.87
C ARG A 3 -4.57 2.82 -10.38
N ARG A 4 -3.86 1.77 -9.96
CA ARG A 4 -3.38 1.54 -8.58
C ARG A 4 -2.01 2.20 -8.39
N TRP A 5 -1.90 3.13 -7.43
CA TRP A 5 -0.65 3.86 -7.15
C TRP A 5 0.03 3.42 -5.88
N THR A 6 1.17 2.76 -6.00
CA THR A 6 1.89 2.12 -4.90
C THR A 6 2.91 3.07 -4.26
N ALA A 7 2.74 3.45 -2.99
CA ALA A 7 3.71 4.26 -2.26
C ALA A 7 4.77 3.37 -1.55
N ILE A 8 5.77 3.93 -0.85
CA ILE A 8 6.87 3.18 -0.19
C ILE A 8 7.02 3.69 1.27
N SER A 9 6.95 2.83 2.29
CA SER A 9 7.12 3.11 3.74
C SER A 9 8.09 2.15 4.43
N ALA A 10 8.78 2.52 5.50
CA ALA A 10 9.79 1.68 6.15
C ALA A 10 9.21 0.75 7.27
N PRO A 11 9.85 -0.40 7.62
CA PRO A 11 9.32 -1.43 8.54
C PRO A 11 9.00 -0.97 9.98
N PRO A 12 8.22 -1.74 10.76
CA PRO A 12 8.36 -1.80 12.22
C PRO A 12 9.35 -2.91 12.61
N ASP A 13 10.27 -2.64 13.54
CA ASP A 13 11.09 -3.66 14.22
C ASP A 13 10.21 -4.50 15.13
N ALA A 14 10.23 -5.81 14.92
CA ALA A 14 9.64 -6.78 15.81
C ALA A 14 10.63 -7.04 16.95
N GLY A 15 10.45 -6.32 18.07
CA GLY A 15 11.12 -6.64 19.32
C GLY A 15 10.71 -8.02 19.80
N HIS A 16 11.70 -8.88 20.06
CA HIS A 16 11.54 -10.14 20.77
C HIS A 16 10.87 -9.87 22.13
N ARG A 17 9.62 -10.33 22.29
CA ARG A 17 8.99 -10.50 23.60
C ARG A 17 8.63 -11.96 23.74
N GLU A 18 9.44 -12.65 24.53
CA GLU A 18 9.20 -14.01 24.97
C GLU A 18 7.93 -14.03 25.83
N LEU A 19 6.83 -14.51 25.24
CA LEU A 19 5.58 -14.79 25.95
C LEU A 19 5.42 -16.30 26.07
N ARG A 20 5.49 -16.72 27.32
CA ARG A 20 5.33 -18.09 27.81
C ARG A 20 3.99 -18.68 27.37
N ARG A 21 4.07 -19.99 27.06
CA ARG A 21 3.03 -21.03 26.99
C ARG A 21 1.59 -20.60 27.30
N GLY A 22 0.74 -20.75 26.29
CA GLY A 22 -0.71 -20.82 26.41
C GLY A 22 -1.35 -20.56 25.06
N THR A 23 -1.64 -21.60 24.28
CA THR A 23 -2.46 -21.49 23.08
C THR A 23 -3.92 -21.28 23.49
N PRO A 24 -4.55 -20.11 23.31
CA PRO A 24 -5.99 -20.04 23.39
C PRO A 24 -6.54 -20.71 22.12
N LYS A 25 -7.36 -21.74 22.29
CA LYS A 25 -8.13 -22.36 21.20
C LYS A 25 -8.87 -21.26 20.45
N LEU A 26 -8.49 -21.04 19.20
CA LEU A 26 -9.15 -20.09 18.29
C LEU A 26 -10.53 -20.68 17.98
N SER A 27 -11.56 -20.25 18.70
CA SER A 27 -12.94 -20.55 18.34
C SER A 27 -13.20 -19.95 16.95
N ALA A 28 -13.69 -20.80 16.07
CA ALA A 28 -13.87 -20.52 14.65
C ALA A 28 -14.73 -19.26 14.45
N ARG A 29 -14.13 -18.19 13.92
CA ARG A 29 -14.85 -17.06 13.34
C ARG A 29 -15.33 -17.45 11.94
N PRO A 30 -16.64 -17.56 11.67
CA PRO A 30 -17.15 -17.89 10.34
C PRO A 30 -16.85 -16.71 9.40
N GLY A 31 -15.90 -16.89 8.48
CA GLY A 31 -15.56 -15.89 7.47
C GLY A 31 -14.10 -15.90 6.99
N LEU A 32 -13.16 -16.33 7.85
CA LEU A 32 -11.73 -16.36 7.49
C LEU A 32 -11.34 -17.55 6.57
N GLY A 33 -12.12 -18.63 6.58
CA GLY A 33 -11.87 -19.80 5.74
C GLY A 33 -12.16 -19.56 4.24
N LEU A 34 -13.10 -18.67 3.91
CA LEU A 34 -13.50 -18.42 2.52
C LEU A 34 -12.42 -17.61 1.77
N ALA A 35 -11.85 -16.59 2.42
CA ALA A 35 -10.81 -15.76 1.84
C ALA A 35 -9.50 -16.54 1.57
N LEU A 36 -9.16 -17.50 2.43
CA LEU A 36 -8.05 -18.44 2.24
C LEU A 36 -8.34 -19.49 1.16
N LYS A 37 -9.58 -20.00 1.09
CA LYS A 37 -10.02 -20.92 0.02
C LYS A 37 -9.98 -20.27 -1.37
N LEU A 38 -10.49 -19.04 -1.50
CA LEU A 38 -10.52 -18.30 -2.77
C LEU A 38 -9.12 -18.01 -3.32
N ARG A 39 -8.14 -17.75 -2.44
CA ARG A 39 -6.75 -17.52 -2.86
C ARG A 39 -6.05 -18.81 -3.33
N ASN A 40 -6.48 -19.97 -2.85
CA ASN A 40 -5.94 -21.27 -3.26
C ASN A 40 -6.59 -21.81 -4.54
N LEU A 41 -7.86 -21.48 -4.81
CA LEU A 41 -8.60 -21.95 -6.00
C LEU A 41 -7.93 -21.54 -7.31
N ALA A 42 -7.59 -20.25 -7.48
CA ALA A 42 -6.93 -19.77 -8.70
C ALA A 42 -5.57 -20.46 -8.96
N ARG A 43 -4.85 -20.83 -7.89
CA ARG A 43 -3.58 -21.57 -7.97
C ARG A 43 -3.80 -23.03 -8.37
N LEU A 44 -4.86 -23.66 -7.87
CA LEU A 44 -5.22 -25.04 -8.19
C LEU A 44 -5.71 -25.18 -9.64
N GLU A 45 -6.49 -24.21 -10.13
CA GLU A 45 -6.92 -24.14 -11.52
C GLU A 45 -5.73 -23.99 -12.46
N GLU A 46 -4.81 -23.07 -12.15
CA GLU A 46 -3.59 -22.87 -12.93
C GLU A 46 -2.70 -24.14 -12.96
N GLN A 47 -2.64 -24.88 -11.85
CA GLN A 47 -1.90 -26.14 -11.76
C GLN A 47 -2.54 -27.26 -12.59
N LYS A 48 -3.88 -27.36 -12.58
CA LYS A 48 -4.60 -28.38 -13.36
C LYS A 48 -4.45 -28.13 -14.87
N ILE A 49 -4.66 -26.89 -15.31
CA ILE A 49 -4.49 -26.50 -16.72
C ILE A 49 -3.05 -26.78 -17.17
N ARG A 50 -2.06 -26.48 -16.33
CA ARG A 50 -0.65 -26.76 -16.63
C ARG A 50 -0.36 -28.26 -16.75
N ALA A 51 -0.95 -29.08 -15.89
CA ALA A 51 -0.80 -30.53 -15.93
C ALA A 51 -1.42 -31.13 -17.21
N GLU A 52 -2.59 -30.63 -17.62
CA GLU A 52 -3.29 -31.05 -18.84
C GLU A 52 -2.50 -30.71 -20.11
N ILE A 53 -2.01 -29.47 -20.22
CA ILE A 53 -1.17 -29.05 -21.35
C ILE A 53 0.14 -29.86 -21.41
N LEU A 54 0.72 -30.22 -20.26
CA LEU A 54 1.93 -31.04 -20.21
C LEU A 54 1.68 -32.48 -20.65
N ASP A 55 0.52 -33.04 -20.30
CA ASP A 55 0.14 -34.39 -20.69
C ASP A 55 -0.13 -34.48 -22.19
N ASP A 56 -0.86 -33.51 -22.75
CA ASP A 56 -1.09 -33.39 -24.18
C ASP A 56 0.20 -33.18 -24.96
N ALA A 57 1.12 -32.36 -24.44
CA ALA A 57 2.41 -32.16 -25.06
C ALA A 57 3.29 -33.43 -25.06
N LYS A 58 3.16 -34.32 -24.08
CA LYS A 58 3.83 -35.65 -24.11
C LYS A 58 3.17 -36.59 -25.10
N ARG A 59 1.84 -36.52 -25.22
CA ARG A 59 1.05 -37.40 -26.07
C ARG A 59 1.15 -37.06 -27.56
N TYR A 60 1.25 -35.76 -27.88
CA TYR A 60 1.19 -35.25 -29.26
C TYR A 60 2.40 -34.41 -29.68
N GLY A 61 3.30 -34.04 -28.76
CA GLY A 61 4.44 -33.17 -29.05
C GLY A 61 5.73 -33.94 -29.37
N ASP A 62 6.42 -33.52 -30.44
CA ASP A 62 7.80 -33.92 -30.71
C ASP A 62 8.76 -32.92 -30.01
N PRO A 63 9.53 -33.34 -29.00
CA PRO A 63 10.42 -32.46 -28.23
C PRO A 63 11.51 -31.78 -29.06
N ARG A 64 11.79 -32.26 -30.28
CA ARG A 64 12.76 -31.64 -31.20
C ARG A 64 12.16 -30.51 -32.04
N ARG A 65 10.84 -30.46 -32.20
CA ARG A 65 10.15 -29.50 -33.08
C ARG A 65 9.35 -28.44 -32.32
N ALA A 66 8.85 -28.76 -31.13
CA ALA A 66 8.03 -27.85 -30.31
C ALA A 66 8.36 -27.95 -28.82
N PRO A 67 9.52 -27.43 -28.37
CA PRO A 67 9.84 -27.41 -26.94
C PRO A 67 8.86 -26.52 -26.18
N ILE A 68 8.38 -27.00 -25.03
CA ILE A 68 7.56 -26.20 -24.11
C ILE A 68 8.46 -25.11 -23.50
N VAL A 69 8.32 -23.88 -23.99
CA VAL A 69 9.05 -22.73 -23.45
C VAL A 69 8.28 -22.14 -22.27
N GLU A 70 8.71 -22.48 -21.07
CA GLU A 70 8.25 -21.82 -19.86
C GLU A 70 8.85 -20.42 -19.77
N ARG A 71 8.08 -19.40 -20.17
CA ARG A 71 8.41 -18.03 -19.80
C ARG A 71 8.15 -17.87 -18.31
N GLY A 72 9.22 -17.83 -17.52
CA GLY A 72 9.11 -17.54 -16.10
C GLY A 72 8.27 -16.29 -15.88
N LYS A 73 7.40 -16.30 -14.87
CA LYS A 73 6.70 -15.10 -14.40
C LYS A 73 7.71 -14.15 -13.74
N ALA A 74 8.64 -13.62 -14.52
CA ALA A 74 9.49 -12.53 -14.09
C ALA A 74 8.60 -11.30 -14.00
N GLY A 75 8.09 -11.02 -12.79
CA GLY A 75 7.38 -9.78 -12.52
C GLY A 75 8.25 -8.60 -12.96
N LYS A 76 7.67 -7.65 -13.70
CA LYS A 76 8.40 -6.46 -14.14
C LYS A 76 8.86 -5.68 -12.91
N ALA A 77 10.16 -5.46 -12.78
CA ALA A 77 10.70 -4.60 -11.73
C ALA A 77 10.34 -3.13 -12.02
N VAL A 78 9.23 -2.66 -11.44
CA VAL A 78 8.74 -1.29 -11.63
C VAL A 78 9.33 -0.33 -10.59
N LEU A 79 9.60 -0.79 -9.37
CA LEU A 79 10.04 0.04 -8.26
C LEU A 79 11.43 -0.36 -7.76
N THR A 80 12.30 0.64 -7.59
CA THR A 80 13.61 0.48 -6.94
C THR A 80 13.49 0.90 -5.47
N LEU A 81 13.56 -0.07 -4.55
CA LEU A 81 13.43 0.20 -3.12
C LEU A 81 14.78 0.56 -2.50
N PRO A 82 14.89 1.69 -1.78
CA PRO A 82 16.06 1.96 -0.95
C PRO A 82 16.11 1.00 0.25
N ARG A 83 17.31 0.87 0.85
CA ARG A 83 17.55 -0.05 1.98
C ARG A 83 16.57 0.21 3.12
N ALA A 84 15.94 -0.85 3.63
CA ALA A 84 14.92 -0.82 4.67
C ALA A 84 13.64 -0.02 4.32
N ALA A 85 13.30 0.12 3.04
CA ALA A 85 11.99 0.62 2.62
C ALA A 85 11.07 -0.54 2.19
N ARG A 86 9.80 -0.46 2.56
CA ARG A 86 8.70 -1.34 2.14
C ARG A 86 7.78 -0.59 1.20
N ILE A 87 6.90 -1.34 0.57
CA ILE A 87 5.88 -0.80 -0.30
C ILE A 87 4.60 -0.56 0.52
N LEU A 88 4.00 0.61 0.40
CA LEU A 88 2.68 0.96 0.88
C LEU A 88 1.60 0.44 -0.07
N SER A 89 0.44 0.12 0.51
CA SER A 89 -0.74 -0.28 -0.24
C SER A 89 -1.09 0.78 -1.28
N PRO A 90 -1.38 0.38 -2.53
CA PRO A 90 -1.68 1.34 -3.55
C PRO A 90 -3.03 2.02 -3.30
N ALA A 91 -3.07 3.34 -3.45
CA ALA A 91 -4.31 4.10 -3.39
C ALA A 91 -5.01 4.06 -4.76
N ALA A 92 -6.34 3.95 -4.74
CA ALA A 92 -7.17 4.06 -5.94
C ALA A 92 -7.36 5.53 -6.29
N VAL A 93 -7.07 5.88 -7.54
CA VAL A 93 -7.33 7.21 -8.11
C VAL A 93 -8.66 7.17 -8.84
N HIS A 94 -9.51 8.17 -8.59
CA HIS A 94 -10.79 8.34 -9.29
C HIS A 94 -10.64 9.35 -10.42
N ASP A 95 -10.16 10.55 -10.09
CA ASP A 95 -9.95 11.64 -11.05
C ASP A 95 -8.63 12.38 -10.81
N ILE A 96 -7.82 12.54 -11.87
CA ILE A 96 -6.51 13.21 -11.80
C ILE A 96 -6.65 14.72 -11.56
N SER A 97 -7.74 15.33 -12.06
CA SER A 97 -7.95 16.78 -11.97
C SER A 97 -8.47 17.22 -10.60
N GLY A 98 -9.44 16.48 -10.05
CA GLY A 98 -10.09 16.78 -8.78
C GLY A 98 -9.45 16.16 -7.53
N ASP A 99 -8.75 15.02 -7.67
CA ASP A 99 -8.26 14.30 -6.49
C ASP A 99 -7.04 14.96 -5.87
N ARG A 100 -6.95 14.83 -4.54
CA ARG A 100 -5.79 15.25 -3.75
C ARG A 100 -5.13 14.03 -3.14
N VAL A 101 -3.82 14.09 -2.94
CA VAL A 101 -3.06 13.07 -2.25
C VAL A 101 -2.74 13.55 -0.86
N ALA A 102 -3.09 12.73 0.14
CA ALA A 102 -2.76 12.94 1.53
C ALA A 102 -1.64 11.97 1.95
N ALA A 103 -0.56 12.50 2.51
CA ALA A 103 0.57 11.73 2.99
C ALA A 103 0.84 12.06 4.46
N ALA A 104 0.91 11.02 5.30
CA ALA A 104 1.16 11.15 6.73
C ALA A 104 2.49 10.52 7.15
N THR A 105 3.18 11.19 8.07
CA THR A 105 4.42 10.71 8.67
C THR A 105 4.20 10.14 10.08
N LYS A 106 5.12 9.30 10.53
CA LYS A 106 5.11 8.75 11.90
C LYS A 106 5.14 9.85 12.96
N ALA A 107 5.87 10.95 12.73
CA ALA A 107 5.91 12.10 13.63
C ALA A 107 4.59 12.89 13.75
N GLY A 108 3.54 12.51 13.01
CA GLY A 108 2.24 13.18 13.05
C GLY A 108 2.19 14.43 12.18
N ARG A 109 2.88 14.42 11.04
CA ARG A 109 2.75 15.46 10.01
C ARG A 109 1.88 14.97 8.88
N LEU A 110 1.02 15.85 8.37
CA LEU A 110 0.15 15.61 7.24
C LEU A 110 0.42 16.65 6.16
N LEU A 111 0.59 16.19 4.93
CA LEU A 111 0.64 17.04 3.75
C LEU A 111 -0.42 16.56 2.76
N VAL A 112 -1.23 17.49 2.29
CA VAL A 112 -2.22 17.27 1.24
C VAL A 112 -1.84 18.13 0.04
N PHE A 113 -1.76 17.54 -1.15
CA PHE A 113 -1.42 18.26 -2.37
C PHE A 113 -2.19 17.67 -3.56
N PRO A 114 -2.45 18.43 -4.63
CA PRO A 114 -3.25 17.95 -5.75
C PRO A 114 -2.51 16.85 -6.54
N LEU A 115 -3.25 15.84 -7.01
CA LEU A 115 -2.69 14.67 -7.68
C LEU A 115 -1.92 15.02 -8.97
N LYS A 116 -2.31 16.10 -9.65
CA LYS A 116 -1.63 16.67 -10.82
C LYS A 116 -0.13 16.96 -10.61
N GLU A 117 0.32 17.13 -9.37
CA GLU A 117 1.74 17.39 -9.06
C GLU A 117 2.61 16.13 -9.10
N LEU A 118 2.03 14.95 -9.35
CA LEU A 118 2.74 13.68 -9.49
C LEU A 118 2.93 13.31 -10.97
N PRO A 119 4.15 13.45 -11.53
CA PRO A 119 4.49 12.86 -12.80
C PRO A 119 4.30 11.33 -12.83
N GLU A 120 3.77 10.80 -13.93
CA GLU A 120 3.77 9.36 -14.17
C GLU A 120 5.20 8.87 -14.48
N LEU A 121 5.66 7.84 -13.77
CA LEU A 121 6.97 7.23 -13.98
C LEU A 121 6.80 5.79 -14.48
N ALA A 122 7.53 5.44 -15.54
CA ALA A 122 7.53 4.08 -16.08
C ALA A 122 8.29 3.07 -15.20
N LYS A 123 9.32 3.55 -14.48
CA LYS A 123 10.17 2.78 -13.56
C LYS A 123 10.98 3.70 -12.66
N GLY A 124 11.38 3.23 -11.47
CA GLY A 124 12.39 3.90 -10.64
C GLY A 124 12.07 3.92 -9.14
N LYS A 125 12.75 4.81 -8.41
CA LYS A 125 12.62 4.96 -6.94
C LYS A 125 11.27 5.54 -6.49
N GLY A 126 10.56 6.20 -7.39
CA GLY A 126 9.34 6.95 -7.09
C GLY A 126 9.61 8.43 -6.81
N LEU A 127 8.52 9.18 -6.59
CA LEU A 127 8.54 10.62 -6.37
C LEU A 127 8.61 10.98 -4.88
N LYS A 128 9.23 12.13 -4.57
CA LYS A 128 9.23 12.68 -3.22
C LYS A 128 7.88 13.31 -2.92
N MET A 129 7.11 12.66 -2.04
CA MET A 129 5.79 13.09 -1.59
C MET A 129 5.90 14.14 -0.47
N VAL A 130 6.65 13.81 0.58
CA VAL A 130 6.86 14.63 1.78
C VAL A 130 8.36 14.74 2.03
N HIS A 131 8.81 15.90 2.49
CA HIS A 131 10.18 16.04 2.94
C HIS A 131 10.35 15.51 4.37
N ILE A 132 11.28 14.57 4.50
CA ILE A 132 11.77 14.06 5.77
C ILE A 132 13.29 14.09 5.66
N ALA A 133 13.97 14.58 6.71
CA ALA A 133 15.42 14.60 6.74
C ALA A 133 15.96 13.16 6.59
N SER A 134 16.94 12.97 5.70
CA SER A 134 17.51 11.64 5.40
C SER A 134 18.02 10.95 6.66
N ALA A 135 18.64 11.68 7.58
CA ALA A 135 19.08 11.18 8.88
C ALA A 135 17.94 10.55 9.68
N LYS A 136 16.76 11.18 9.71
CA LYS A 136 15.57 10.67 10.43
C LYS A 136 14.91 9.46 9.78
N VAL A 137 15.01 9.37 8.46
CA VAL A 137 14.53 8.20 7.71
C VAL A 137 15.45 7.01 7.98
N VAL A 138 16.76 7.23 7.99
CA VAL A 138 17.77 6.19 8.28
C VAL A 138 17.70 5.74 9.74
N SER A 139 17.56 6.67 10.69
CA SER A 139 17.40 6.38 12.12
C SER A 139 16.01 5.86 12.49
N ARG A 140 15.06 5.85 11.54
CA ARG A 140 13.67 5.37 11.70
C ARG A 140 12.84 6.14 12.73
N GLU A 141 13.29 7.35 13.06
CA GLU A 141 12.57 8.29 13.89
C GLU A 141 11.33 8.82 13.15
N ASP A 142 11.48 9.18 11.87
CA ASP A 142 10.40 9.70 11.03
C ASP A 142 10.44 9.08 9.63
N TYR A 143 9.27 8.68 9.16
CA TYR A 143 9.07 8.11 7.82
C TYR A 143 7.59 8.23 7.45
N VAL A 144 7.29 8.10 6.15
CA VAL A 144 5.91 8.08 5.67
C VAL A 144 5.27 6.76 6.10
N THR A 145 4.18 6.81 6.86
CA THR A 145 3.48 5.59 7.32
C THR A 145 2.30 5.24 6.43
N ALA A 146 1.62 6.24 5.87
CA ALA A 146 0.44 6.03 5.05
C ALA A 146 0.28 7.14 4.02
N VAL A 147 -0.24 6.76 2.86
CA VAL A 147 -0.63 7.65 1.77
C VAL A 147 -2.02 7.22 1.31
N THR A 148 -2.91 8.17 1.08
CA THR A 148 -4.22 7.91 0.49
C THR A 148 -4.57 9.02 -0.50
N VAL A 149 -5.46 8.70 -1.43
CA VAL A 149 -6.09 9.68 -2.31
C VAL A 149 -7.40 10.10 -1.66
N VAL A 150 -7.67 11.41 -1.67
CA VAL A 150 -8.83 12.07 -1.10
C VAL A 150 -9.55 12.78 -2.24
N PRO A 151 -10.68 12.22 -2.71
CA PRO A 151 -11.53 12.90 -3.67
C PRO A 151 -12.09 14.21 -3.12
N ALA A 152 -12.47 15.12 -4.01
CA ALA A 152 -13.12 16.37 -3.62
C ALA A 152 -14.38 16.11 -2.76
N GLY A 153 -14.54 16.88 -1.68
CA GLY A 153 -15.71 16.76 -0.79
C GLY A 153 -15.67 15.58 0.20
N THR A 154 -14.60 14.78 0.22
CA THR A 154 -14.49 13.64 1.15
C THR A 154 -13.75 13.99 2.45
N SER A 155 -14.11 13.31 3.53
CA SER A 155 -13.44 13.46 4.81
C SER A 155 -12.22 12.54 4.87
N LEU A 156 -11.14 13.02 5.49
CA LEU A 156 -9.93 12.22 5.70
C LEU A 156 -9.88 11.71 7.14
N VAL A 157 -9.86 10.39 7.29
CA VAL A 157 -9.71 9.74 8.60
C VAL A 157 -8.25 9.34 8.81
N VAL A 158 -7.62 9.94 9.80
CA VAL A 158 -6.28 9.62 10.28
C VAL A 158 -6.38 8.67 11.46
N ARG A 159 -5.82 7.47 11.37
CA ARG A 159 -5.74 6.52 12.48
C ARG A 159 -4.36 6.57 13.13
N ALA A 160 -4.32 6.70 14.44
CA ALA A 160 -3.11 6.71 15.26
C ALA A 160 -3.31 5.76 16.45
N GLY A 161 -2.80 4.52 16.32
CA GLY A 161 -3.04 3.46 17.30
C GLY A 161 -4.53 3.14 17.45
N GLN A 162 -5.07 3.34 18.65
CA GLN A 162 -6.50 3.15 18.97
C GLN A 162 -7.36 4.40 18.70
N ARG A 163 -6.74 5.56 18.43
CA ARG A 163 -7.43 6.83 18.19
C ARG A 163 -7.63 7.06 16.71
N HIS A 164 -8.71 7.74 16.35
CA HIS A 164 -8.95 8.24 15.00
C HIS A 164 -9.30 9.72 15.04
N LEU A 165 -8.81 10.47 14.05
CA LEU A 165 -9.16 11.86 13.77
C LEU A 165 -9.87 11.88 12.43
N THR A 166 -11.07 12.43 12.40
CA THR A 166 -11.78 12.68 11.14
C THR A 166 -11.61 14.16 10.82
N LEU A 167 -10.96 14.45 9.69
CA LEU A 167 -10.84 15.80 9.15
C LEU A 167 -11.96 16.01 8.14
N ALA A 168 -12.84 16.96 8.42
CA ALA A 168 -13.87 17.37 7.49
C ALA A 168 -13.25 18.08 6.28
N PRO A 169 -13.96 18.16 5.13
CA PRO A 169 -13.48 18.91 3.97
C PRO A 169 -13.17 20.38 4.28
N ALA A 170 -13.84 20.97 5.28
CA ALA A 170 -13.61 22.33 5.74
C ALA A 170 -12.27 22.52 6.47
N ASP A 171 -11.77 21.49 7.17
CA ASP A 171 -10.51 21.54 7.93
C ASP A 171 -9.31 21.08 7.09
N LEU A 172 -9.57 20.40 5.97
CA LEU A 172 -8.55 19.89 5.07
C LEU A 172 -7.60 20.98 4.49
N PRO A 173 -8.06 22.20 4.13
CA PRO A 173 -7.20 23.27 3.63
C PRO A 173 -6.04 23.63 4.56
N ALA A 174 -6.18 23.44 5.88
CA ALA A 174 -5.11 23.69 6.83
C ALA A 174 -3.89 22.76 6.64
N TYR A 175 -4.04 21.67 5.90
CA TYR A 175 -2.97 20.70 5.61
C TYR A 175 -2.55 20.71 4.13
N VAL A 176 -3.14 21.61 3.33
CA VAL A 176 -2.82 21.74 1.91
C VAL A 176 -1.50 22.50 1.75
N GLY A 177 -0.63 21.99 0.88
CA GLY A 177 0.63 22.65 0.53
C GLY A 177 1.26 22.05 -0.73
N GLU A 178 2.43 22.55 -1.10
CA GLU A 178 3.19 22.06 -2.25
C GLU A 178 3.76 20.66 -2.00
N ARG A 179 3.82 19.83 -3.06
CA ARG A 179 4.51 18.54 -3.01
C ARG A 179 5.95 18.69 -2.51
N GLY A 180 6.34 17.77 -1.62
CA GLY A 180 7.70 17.70 -1.12
C GLY A 180 7.99 18.67 0.02
N ARG A 181 7.00 19.38 0.56
CA ARG A 181 7.11 20.05 1.86
C ARG A 181 7.03 19.05 3.01
N SER A 182 7.36 19.47 4.22
CA SER A 182 7.33 18.60 5.40
C SER A 182 5.91 18.35 5.93
N GLY A 183 4.91 19.12 5.47
CA GLY A 183 3.54 19.05 5.97
C GLY A 183 3.32 19.73 7.33
N ASN A 184 2.06 19.94 7.63
CA ASN A 184 1.61 20.59 8.87
C ASN A 184 1.39 19.55 9.97
N ARG A 185 1.56 19.96 11.23
CA ARG A 185 1.41 19.06 12.37
C ARG A 185 -0.06 18.76 12.62
N LEU A 186 -0.37 17.49 12.83
CA LEU A 186 -1.67 17.07 13.31
C LEU A 186 -1.90 17.56 14.75
N PRO A 187 -3.18 17.65 15.20
CA PRO A 187 -3.50 18.02 16.57
C PRO A 187 -2.82 17.10 17.59
N ARG A 188 -2.65 17.60 18.82
CA ARG A 188 -1.97 16.87 19.89
C ARG A 188 -2.63 15.49 20.09
N GLY A 189 -1.81 14.44 20.19
CA GLY A 189 -2.26 13.06 20.39
C GLY A 189 -2.43 12.21 19.12
N PHE A 190 -2.26 12.77 17.93
CA PHE A 190 -2.28 12.05 16.65
C PHE A 190 -0.87 11.80 16.07
N GLN A 191 0.10 11.57 16.94
CA GLN A 191 1.42 11.07 16.59
C GLN A 191 1.38 9.55 16.43
N ASN A 192 2.34 8.94 15.73
CA ASN A 192 2.34 7.52 15.37
C ASN A 192 1.11 7.11 14.52
N VAL A 193 0.90 7.84 13.43
CA VAL A 193 -0.13 7.52 12.43
C VAL A 193 0.12 6.11 11.89
N SER A 194 -0.90 5.27 11.88
CA SER A 194 -0.88 3.89 11.38
C SER A 194 -1.55 3.75 10.02
N ALA A 195 -2.61 4.51 9.75
CA ALA A 195 -3.35 4.45 8.49
C ALA A 195 -4.03 5.78 8.16
N LEU A 196 -4.23 6.01 6.86
CA LEU A 196 -5.07 7.06 6.31
C LEU A 196 -6.19 6.40 5.51
N LEU A 197 -7.42 6.89 5.68
CA LEU A 197 -8.59 6.41 4.94
C LEU A 197 -9.37 7.63 4.43
N ALA A 198 -9.72 7.63 3.15
CA ALA A 198 -10.72 8.56 2.63
C ALA A 198 -12.10 7.96 2.91
N GLN A 199 -12.93 8.71 3.63
CA GLN A 199 -14.31 8.34 3.92
C GLN A 199 -15.23 9.30 3.17
N GLN A 200 -16.05 8.75 2.28
CA GLN A 200 -17.16 9.46 1.68
C GLN A 200 -18.16 9.79 2.81
N ALA A 201 -18.60 11.04 2.91
CA ALA A 201 -19.74 11.36 3.77
C ALA A 201 -20.93 10.59 3.19
N GLY A 202 -21.50 9.68 3.99
CA GLY A 202 -22.65 8.89 3.56
C GLY A 202 -23.81 9.81 3.21
N GLU A 203 -24.35 9.59 2.03
CA GLU A 203 -25.70 10.01 1.64
C GLU A 203 -26.75 9.22 2.43
#